data_AF-A0A536D8Y4-F1
#
_entry.id   AF-A0A536D8Y4-F1
#
_cell.length_a   1.000
_cell.length_b   1.000
_cell.length_c   1.000
_cell.angle_alpha   90.00
_cell.angle_beta   90.00
_cell.angle_gamma   90.00
#
_symmetry.space_group_name_H-M   'P 1'
#
loop_
_entity.id
_entity.type
_entity.pdbx_description
1 polymer ?
#
loop_
_entity_poly.entity_id
_entity_poly.type
_entity_poly.pdbx_seq_one_letter_code
_entity_poly.pdbx_strand_id
1 'polypeptide(L)'
;MDGELIAAVLPGTTSEVSEVMKVCHHHCIPVVARGGGSSLVGGSVPLGGGIVLSLERMSGIEIDTDNVCAVAEAGAITGRIQEEAALHHLMYPPDPASAS
;
A
#
# COMPACT_ATOMS: atom_id res chain seq x y z
N MET A 1 -6.61 7.44 25.34
CA MET A 1 -6.73 6.85 23.99
C MET A 1 -7.27 7.96 23.08
N ASP A 2 -6.52 9.06 22.97
CA ASP A 2 -7.09 10.37 22.57
C ASP A 2 -6.19 11.05 21.53
N GLY A 3 -5.73 10.28 20.55
CA GLY A 3 -4.94 10.83 19.44
C GLY A 3 -5.84 11.32 18.32
N GLU A 4 -5.68 12.58 17.91
CA GLU A 4 -6.40 13.14 16.77
C GLU A 4 -5.75 12.70 15.45
N LEU A 5 -6.57 12.35 14.46
CA LEU A 5 -6.08 12.17 13.08
C LEU A 5 -5.73 13.54 12.51
N ILE A 6 -4.47 13.72 12.17
CA ILE A 6 -3.91 14.99 11.69
C ILE A 6 -4.11 15.13 10.18
N ALA A 7 -3.83 14.06 9.41
CA ALA A 7 -3.93 14.07 7.95
C ALA A 7 -3.93 12.66 7.33
N ALA A 8 -4.38 12.59 6.07
CA ALA A 8 -4.07 11.50 5.17
C ALA A 8 -2.99 11.98 4.17
N VAL A 9 -1.92 11.20 4.03
CA VAL A 9 -0.79 11.50 3.15
C VAL A 9 -0.71 10.42 2.08
N LEU A 10 -0.72 10.82 0.81
CA LEU A 10 -0.76 9.94 -0.34
C LEU A 10 0.52 10.11 -1.17
N PRO A 11 1.67 9.52 -0.78
CA PRO A 11 2.87 9.56 -1.60
C PRO A 11 2.70 8.75 -2.88
N GLY A 12 3.31 9.20 -3.97
CA GLY A 12 3.37 8.50 -5.26
C GLY A 12 4.68 7.80 -5.54
N THR A 13 5.68 7.91 -4.66
CA THR A 13 6.99 7.28 -4.84
C THR A 13 7.62 6.86 -3.51
N THR A 14 8.55 5.91 -3.55
CA THR A 14 9.37 5.53 -2.39
C THR A 14 10.14 6.71 -1.79
N SER A 15 10.58 7.66 -2.62
CA SER A 15 11.27 8.86 -2.13
C SER A 15 10.33 9.75 -1.33
N GLU A 16 9.10 9.96 -1.80
CA GLU A 16 8.08 10.72 -1.07
C GLU A 16 7.73 10.03 0.26
N VAL A 17 7.58 8.70 0.28
CA VAL A 17 7.42 7.93 1.53
C VAL A 17 8.58 8.20 2.49
N SER A 18 9.82 8.17 2.01
CA SER A 18 11.00 8.42 2.83
C SER A 18 10.98 9.81 3.47
N GLU A 19 10.64 10.85 2.71
CA GLU A 19 10.54 12.22 3.22
C GLU A 19 9.44 12.36 4.28
N VAL A 20 8.27 11.76 4.05
CA VAL A 20 7.16 11.76 5.02
C VAL A 20 7.58 11.08 6.32
N MET A 21 8.24 9.92 6.23
CA MET A 21 8.70 9.18 7.41
C MET A 21 9.79 9.94 8.17
N LYS A 22 10.69 10.67 7.51
CA LYS A 22 11.68 11.53 8.17
C LYS A 22 11.01 12.63 9.00
N VAL A 23 10.02 13.32 8.42
CA VAL A 23 9.26 14.37 9.13
C VAL A 23 8.50 13.77 10.32
N CYS A 24 7.79 12.65 10.11
CA CYS A 24 7.03 12.02 11.18
C CYS A 24 7.93 11.52 12.31
N HIS A 25 9.09 10.94 11.98
CA HIS A 25 10.08 10.52 12.97
C HIS A 25 10.63 11.71 13.77
N HIS A 26 11.00 12.80 13.10
CA HIS A 26 11.53 13.99 13.75
C HIS A 26 10.55 14.61 14.76
N HIS A 27 9.25 14.58 14.43
CA HIS A 27 8.19 15.14 15.27
C HIS A 27 7.48 14.11 16.17
N CYS A 28 7.94 12.87 16.20
CA CYS A 28 7.28 11.77 16.93
C CYS A 28 5.79 11.59 16.54
N ILE A 29 5.43 11.84 15.28
CA ILE A 29 4.08 11.67 14.76
C ILE A 29 3.82 10.18 14.48
N PRO A 30 2.77 9.58 15.07
CA PRO A 30 2.37 8.21 14.73
C PRO A 30 1.97 8.08 13.26
N VAL A 31 2.32 6.94 12.65
CA VAL A 31 1.99 6.64 11.25
C VAL A 31 1.29 5.30 11.17
N VAL A 32 0.14 5.26 10.50
CA VAL A 32 -0.54 4.02 10.12
C VAL A 32 -0.49 3.87 8.61
N ALA A 33 0.24 2.86 8.12
CA ALA A 33 0.26 2.52 6.71
C ALA A 33 -1.07 1.89 6.28
N ARG A 34 -1.55 2.25 5.09
CA ARG A 34 -2.83 1.80 4.57
C ARG A 34 -2.75 1.50 3.06
N GLY A 35 -3.08 0.26 2.70
CA GLY A 35 -3.41 -0.14 1.33
C GLY A 35 -4.91 0.02 1.07
N GLY A 36 -5.60 -1.01 0.54
CA GLY A 36 -7.05 -0.97 0.32
C GLY A 36 -7.92 -0.85 1.58
N GLY A 37 -7.35 -1.07 2.77
CA GLY A 37 -8.07 -0.90 4.05
C GLY A 37 -9.12 -1.99 4.35
N SER A 38 -9.05 -3.14 3.67
CA SER A 38 -9.95 -4.28 3.83
C SER A 38 -9.71 -5.13 5.09
N SER A 39 -8.82 -4.70 6.00
CA SER A 39 -8.49 -5.43 7.23
C SER A 39 -9.73 -5.60 8.13
N LEU A 40 -10.01 -6.83 8.54
CA LEU A 40 -11.13 -7.15 9.45
C LEU A 40 -10.80 -7.00 10.93
N VAL A 41 -9.54 -6.75 11.27
CA VAL A 41 -9.05 -6.64 12.66
C VAL A 41 -8.68 -5.19 13.03
N GLY A 42 -8.99 -4.22 12.16
CA GLY A 42 -8.76 -2.79 12.42
C GLY A 42 -7.31 -2.32 12.27
N GLY A 43 -6.42 -3.13 11.68
CA GLY A 43 -4.99 -2.79 11.56
C GLY A 43 -4.70 -1.54 10.71
N SER A 44 -5.65 -1.13 9.86
CA SER A 44 -5.57 0.09 9.05
C SER A 44 -6.25 1.32 9.69
N VAL A 45 -6.66 1.22 10.95
CA VAL A 45 -7.35 2.30 11.68
C VAL A 45 -6.34 3.05 12.57
N PRO A 46 -6.20 4.37 12.43
CA PRO A 46 -5.26 5.19 13.21
C PRO A 46 -5.77 5.48 14.62
N LEU A 47 -5.94 4.45 15.45
CA LEU A 47 -6.47 4.57 16.83
C LEU A 47 -5.59 5.44 17.76
N GLY A 48 -4.31 5.58 17.43
CA GLY A 48 -3.36 6.44 18.16
C GLY A 48 -3.28 7.88 17.64
N GLY A 49 -4.10 8.28 16.67
CA GLY A 49 -3.99 9.56 15.96
C GLY A 49 -2.82 9.59 14.97
N GLY A 50 -2.32 10.78 14.66
CA GLY A 50 -1.18 10.96 13.76
C GLY A 50 -1.60 11.04 12.30
N ILE A 51 -0.91 10.33 11.40
CA ILE A 51 -1.26 10.30 9.97
C ILE A 51 -1.62 8.91 9.48
N VAL A 52 -2.47 8.87 8.45
CA VAL A 52 -2.61 7.71 7.58
C VAL A 52 -1.71 7.89 6.37
N LEU A 53 -0.82 6.94 6.13
CA LEU A 53 0.01 6.88 4.94
C LEU A 53 -0.67 5.94 3.92
N SER A 54 -1.44 6.51 3.00
CA SER A 54 -2.13 5.74 1.95
C SER A 54 -1.18 5.50 0.78
N LEU A 55 -1.00 4.23 0.42
CA LEU A 55 -0.10 3.80 -0.66
C LEU A 55 -0.80 3.68 -2.00
N GLU A 56 -2.08 4.05 -2.12
CA GLU A 56 -2.92 3.85 -3.31
C GLU A 56 -2.36 4.48 -4.60
N ARG A 57 -1.52 5.51 -4.49
CA ARG A 57 -0.86 6.15 -5.64
C ARG A 57 0.36 5.38 -6.15
N MET A 58 0.91 4.47 -5.35
CA MET A 58 2.04 3.60 -5.70
C MET A 58 1.48 2.26 -6.24
N SER A 59 1.07 2.24 -7.50
CA SER A 59 0.32 1.14 -8.14
C SER A 59 1.02 0.51 -9.36
N GLY A 60 2.31 0.77 -9.55
CA GLY A 60 3.12 0.17 -10.62
C GLY A 60 3.23 -1.35 -10.49
N ILE A 61 3.19 -2.04 -11.64
CA ILE A 61 3.30 -3.50 -11.77
C ILE A 61 4.17 -3.80 -12.99
N GLU A 62 5.13 -4.70 -12.84
CA GLU A 62 5.97 -5.25 -13.89
C GLU A 62 5.97 -6.78 -13.78
N ILE A 63 5.74 -7.47 -14.89
CA ILE A 63 5.76 -8.94 -14.98
C ILE A 63 7.06 -9.38 -15.64
N ASP A 64 7.88 -10.14 -14.93
CA ASP A 64 9.06 -10.81 -15.46
C ASP A 64 8.68 -12.23 -15.85
N THR A 65 8.48 -12.44 -17.16
CA THR A 65 8.06 -13.73 -17.71
C THR A 65 9.17 -14.78 -17.71
N ASP A 66 10.44 -14.35 -17.73
CA ASP A 66 11.58 -15.26 -17.77
C ASP A 66 11.79 -15.91 -16.40
N ASN A 67 11.55 -15.15 -15.33
CA ASN A 67 11.68 -15.60 -13.95
C ASN A 67 10.34 -15.96 -13.28
N VAL A 68 9.22 -15.79 -13.97
CA VAL A 68 7.86 -16.05 -13.48
C VAL A 68 7.61 -15.31 -12.16
N CYS A 69 7.93 -14.02 -12.14
CA CYS A 69 7.74 -13.16 -10.97
C CYS A 69 7.12 -11.80 -11.35
N ALA A 70 6.61 -11.10 -10.36
CA ALA A 70 6.08 -9.75 -10.52
C ALA A 70 6.79 -8.80 -9.56
N VAL A 71 7.19 -7.64 -10.08
CA VAL A 71 7.64 -6.50 -9.27
C VAL A 71 6.47 -5.53 -9.20
N ALA A 72 5.91 -5.34 -8.01
CA ALA A 72 4.75 -4.48 -7.81
C ALA A 72 5.00 -3.48 -6.68
N GLU A 73 4.48 -2.28 -6.84
CA GLU A 73 4.45 -1.29 -5.79
C GLU A 73 3.44 -1.66 -4.69
N ALA A 74 3.65 -1.13 -3.48
CA ALA A 74 2.91 -1.56 -2.28
C ALA A 74 1.40 -1.25 -2.30
N GLY A 75 0.94 -0.35 -3.18
CA GLY A 75 -0.47 -0.04 -3.40
C GLY A 75 -1.10 -0.81 -4.56
N ALA A 76 -0.37 -1.70 -5.23
CA ALA A 76 -0.90 -2.51 -6.32
C ALA A 76 -2.06 -3.40 -5.85
N ILE A 77 -3.18 -3.34 -6.56
CA ILE A 77 -4.35 -4.17 -6.30
C ILE A 77 -4.10 -5.57 -6.86
N THR A 78 -4.37 -6.61 -6.07
CA THR A 78 -4.09 -8.00 -6.46
C THR A 78 -4.84 -8.42 -7.73
N GLY A 79 -6.08 -7.94 -7.92
CA GLY A 79 -6.82 -8.14 -9.16
C GLY A 79 -6.09 -7.59 -10.39
N ARG A 80 -5.44 -6.42 -10.28
CA ARG A 80 -4.64 -5.85 -11.38
C ARG A 80 -3.38 -6.66 -11.65
N ILE A 81 -2.73 -7.22 -10.63
CA ILE A 81 -1.57 -8.12 -10.82
C ILE A 81 -2.00 -9.36 -11.60
N GLN A 82 -3.17 -9.93 -11.27
CA GLN A 82 -3.75 -11.05 -12.02
C GLN A 82 -4.07 -10.68 -13.47
N GLU A 83 -4.66 -9.49 -13.72
CA GLU A 83 -4.95 -8.98 -15.06
C GLU A 83 -3.67 -8.84 -15.91
N GLU A 84 -2.62 -8.23 -15.36
CA GLU A 84 -1.33 -8.06 -16.05
C GLU A 84 -0.65 -9.41 -16.32
N ALA A 85 -0.63 -10.32 -15.35
CA ALA A 85 -0.07 -11.67 -15.53
C ALA A 85 -0.80 -12.46 -16.64
N ALA A 86 -2.11 -12.32 -16.74
CA ALA A 86 -2.92 -12.99 -17.75
C ALA A 86 -2.56 -12.58 -19.18
N LEU A 87 -2.07 -11.35 -19.41
CA LEU A 87 -1.55 -10.89 -20.71
C LEU A 87 -0.37 -11.74 -21.21
N HIS A 88 0.36 -12.37 -20.28
CA HIS A 88 1.50 -13.23 -20.54
C HIS A 88 1.18 -14.72 -20.41
N HIS A 89 -0.10 -15.10 -20.38
CA HIS A 89 -0.56 -16.48 -20.12
C HIS A 89 -0.09 -17.05 -18.77
N LEU A 90 0.18 -16.17 -17.80
CA LEU A 90 0.52 -16.52 -16.43
C LEU A 90 -0.70 -16.30 -15.51
N MET A 91 -0.57 -16.71 -14.26
CA MET A 91 -1.54 -16.44 -13.20
C MET A 91 -0.83 -15.92 -11.95
N TYR A 92 -1.50 -15.03 -11.22
CA TYR A 92 -1.14 -14.60 -9.88
C TYR A 92 -1.94 -15.42 -8.86
N PRO A 93 -1.33 -16.41 -8.18
CA PRO A 93 -2.07 -17.36 -7.33
C PRO A 93 -2.82 -16.75 -6.12
N PRO A 94 -2.32 -15.67 -5.48
CA PRO A 94 -3.05 -15.07 -4.37
C PRO A 94 -4.36 -14.40 -4.82
N ASP A 95 -5.48 -15.04 -4.50
CA ASP A 95 -6.85 -14.56 -4.76
C ASP A 95 -7.61 -14.35 -3.44
N PRO A 96 -7.35 -13.23 -2.73
CA PRO A 96 -8.13 -12.88 -1.55
C PRO A 96 -9.53 -12.39 -1.96
N ALA A 97 -10.52 -12.58 -1.10
CA ALA A 97 -11.87 -12.03 -1.31
C ALA A 97 -11.90 -10.49 -1.48
N SER A 98 -10.84 -9.79 -1.09
CA SER A 98 -10.62 -8.35 -1.30
C SER A 98 -9.68 -8.08 -2.48
N ALA A 99 -10.05 -8.53 -3.68
CA ALA A 99 -9.24 -8.36 -4.88
C ALA A 99 -9.32 -6.95 -5.51
N SER A 100 -10.02 -6.01 -4.85
CA SER A 100 -10.37 -4.66 -5.31
C SER A 100 -9.87 -3.56 -4.38
#